data_AF-A0A954SQX6-F1
#
_entry.id   AF-A0A954SQX6-F1
#
_cell.length_a   1.000
_cell.length_b   1.000
_cell.length_c   1.000
_cell.angle_alpha   90.00
_cell.angle_beta   90.00
_cell.angle_gamma   90.00
#
_symmetry.space_group_name_H-M   'P 1'
#
loop_
_entity.id
_entity.type
_entity.pdbx_description
1 polymer ?
#
loop_
_entity_poly.entity_id
_entity_poly.type
_entity_poly.pdbx_seq_one_letter_code
_entity_poly.pdbx_strand_id
1 'polypeptide(L)' 'KTRFVGQPTQGGTGEPTTVFILRHSGVPVQFCISRIYSPKGRLIEGTGTPPDIEVELNREDVLTGRDAAMEAAVKLLKN' A
#
# COMPACT_ATOMS: atom_id res chain seq x y z
N LYS A 1 -1.50 21.09 -4.34
CA LYS A 1 -2.33 19.85 -4.35
C LYS A 1 -1.38 18.66 -4.27
N THR A 2 -1.54 17.76 -3.30
CA THR A 2 -0.69 16.56 -3.17
C THR A 2 -1.00 15.58 -4.30
N ARG A 3 0.03 14.88 -4.79
CA ARG A 3 -0.09 13.79 -5.76
C ARG A 3 0.74 12.59 -5.32
N PHE A 4 0.18 11.40 -5.41
CA PHE A 4 0.84 10.13 -5.11
C PHE A 4 1.36 9.50 -6.41
N VAL A 5 2.61 9.02 -6.40
CA VAL A 5 3.30 8.42 -7.55
C VAL A 5 3.88 7.09 -7.10
N GLY A 6 3.66 6.03 -7.88
CA GLY A 6 4.19 4.70 -7.56
C GLY A 6 3.21 3.60 -7.94
N GLN A 7 3.10 2.56 -7.11
CA GLN A 7 2.18 1.44 -7.30
C GLN A 7 0.98 1.53 -6.34
N PRO A 8 -0.13 0.82 -6.61
CA PRO A 8 -1.19 0.63 -5.62
C PRO A 8 -0.64 0.03 -4.31
N THR A 9 -1.10 0.54 -3.17
CA THR A 9 -0.72 -0.05 -1.87
C THR A 9 -1.42 -1.39 -1.64
N GLN A 10 -0.95 -2.19 -0.67
CA GLN A 10 -1.45 -3.56 -0.42
C GLN A 10 -2.77 -3.63 0.38
N GLY A 11 -3.29 -2.49 0.85
CA GLY A 11 -4.64 -2.45 1.43
C GLY A 11 -4.77 -2.89 2.88
N GLY A 12 -3.70 -2.94 3.66
CA GLY A 12 -3.79 -2.99 5.13
C GLY A 12 -3.72 -1.59 5.74
N THR A 13 -4.64 -1.25 6.64
CA THR A 13 -4.71 0.05 7.32
C THR A 13 -4.20 0.02 8.76
N GLY A 14 -3.66 -1.12 9.21
CA GLY A 14 -2.89 -1.19 10.45
C GLY A 14 -3.69 -1.41 11.73
N GLU A 15 -4.85 -2.08 11.65
CA GLU A 15 -5.67 -2.45 12.83
C GLU A 15 -5.70 -3.98 13.06
N PRO A 16 -4.54 -4.65 13.25
CA PRO A 16 -4.54 -6.07 13.56
C PRO A 16 -5.12 -6.31 14.96
N THR A 17 -6.04 -7.25 15.08
CA THR A 17 -6.62 -7.67 16.35
C THR A 17 -6.38 -9.15 16.56
N THR A 18 -5.88 -9.52 17.75
CA THR A 18 -5.80 -10.93 18.16
C THR A 18 -7.21 -11.46 18.35
N VAL A 19 -7.62 -12.38 17.48
CA VAL A 19 -8.96 -12.97 17.52
C VAL A 19 -9.03 -14.19 18.44
N PHE A 20 -7.92 -14.91 18.61
CA PHE A 20 -7.78 -16.00 19.57
C PHE A 20 -6.30 -16.37 19.77
N ILE A 21 -6.02 -17.13 20.82
CA ILE A 21 -4.71 -17.71 21.11
C ILE A 21 -4.86 -19.24 21.06
N LEU A 22 -4.01 -19.91 20.29
CA LEU A 22 -4.05 -21.37 20.15
C LEU A 22 -3.75 -22.03 21.50
N ARG A 23 -4.68 -22.85 22.00
CA ARG A 23 -4.63 -23.42 23.36
C ARG A 23 -3.37 -24.24 23.66
N HIS A 24 -2.83 -24.96 22.68
CA HIS A 24 -1.70 -25.87 22.88
C HIS A 24 -0.34 -25.23 22.60
N SER A 25 -0.27 -24.29 21.66
CA SER A 25 1.00 -23.66 21.24
C SER A 25 1.19 -22.25 21.82
N GLY A 26 0.13 -21.60 22.30
CA GLY A 26 0.16 -20.21 22.75
C GLY A 26 0.32 -19.19 21.61
N VAL A 27 0.27 -19.61 20.35
CA VAL A 27 0.44 -18.72 19.20
C VAL A 27 -0.80 -17.83 19.03
N PRO A 28 -0.65 -16.49 18.97
CA PRO A 28 -1.75 -15.59 18.70
C PRO A 28 -2.11 -15.60 17.21
N VAL A 29 -3.40 -15.64 16.89
CA VAL A 29 -3.90 -15.45 15.53
C VAL A 29 -4.49 -14.05 15.41
N GLN A 30 -4.02 -13.29 14.43
CA GLN A 30 -4.40 -11.89 14.23
C GLN A 30 -5.00 -11.68 12.85
N PHE A 31 -6.07 -10.89 12.80
CA PHE A 31 -6.69 -10.39 11.57
C PHE A 31 -7.00 -8.91 11.71
N CYS A 32 -7.03 -8.19 10.58
CA CYS A 32 -7.73 -6.91 10.52
C CYS A 32 -9.23 -7.20 10.55
N ILE A 33 -9.94 -6.69 11.56
CA ILE A 33 -11.38 -6.96 11.77
C ILE A 33 -12.27 -5.74 11.47
N SER A 34 -11.66 -4.60 11.17
CA SER A 34 -12.36 -3.36 10.83
C SER A 34 -12.49 -3.21 9.31
N ARG A 35 -13.54 -2.50 8.87
CA ARG A 35 -13.63 -1.99 7.49
C ARG A 35 -13.28 -0.51 7.49
N ILE A 36 -12.13 -0.17 6.95
CA ILE A 36 -11.71 1.23 6.85
C ILE A 36 -12.05 1.77 5.46
N TYR A 37 -12.70 2.93 5.45
CA TYR A 37 -13.16 3.62 4.24
C TYR A 37 -12.44 4.95 4.11
N SER A 38 -12.17 5.34 2.87
CA SER A 38 -11.73 6.70 2.55
C SER A 38 -12.84 7.73 2.85
N PRO A 39 -12.52 9.03 2.94
CA PRO A 39 -13.53 10.09 3.08
C PRO A 39 -14.59 10.13 1.97
N LYS A 40 -14.34 9.46 0.83
CA LYS A 40 -15.28 9.35 -0.30
C LYS A 40 -16.06 8.04 -0.31
N GLY A 41 -16.01 7.25 0.77
CA GLY A 41 -16.77 6.01 0.92
C GLY A 41 -16.18 4.78 0.21
N ARG A 42 -15.00 4.88 -0.41
CA ARG A 42 -14.30 3.71 -0.99
C ARG A 42 -13.66 2.87 0.12
N LEU A 43 -13.90 1.55 0.13
CA LEU A 43 -13.21 0.59 1.00
C LEU A 43 -11.70 0.61 0.72
N ILE A 44 -10.87 0.59 1.76
CA ILE A 44 -9.40 0.53 1.67
C ILE A 44 -8.89 -0.87 2.02
N GLU A 45 -9.44 -1.45 3.09
CA GLU A 45 -9.09 -2.80 3.57
C GLU A 45 -9.23 -3.85 2.45
N GLY A 46 -8.13 -4.58 2.19
CA GLY A 46 -8.05 -5.63 1.17
C GLY A 46 -8.04 -5.15 -0.29
N THR A 47 -8.07 -3.84 -0.54
CA THR A 47 -8.13 -3.29 -1.92
C THR A 47 -6.97 -2.35 -2.26
N GLY A 48 -6.32 -1.75 -1.27
CA GLY A 48 -5.24 -0.80 -1.50
C GLY A 48 -5.70 0.62 -1.76
N THR A 49 -4.74 1.51 -1.98
CA THR A 49 -5.00 2.86 -2.47
C THR A 49 -4.26 3.07 -3.78
N PRO A 50 -4.97 3.40 -4.88
CA PRO A 50 -4.32 3.68 -6.15
C PRO A 50 -3.56 5.02 -6.08
N PRO A 51 -2.40 5.14 -6.74
CA PRO A 51 -1.70 6.40 -6.87
C PRO A 51 -2.41 7.32 -7.89
N ASP A 52 -2.05 8.61 -7.91
CA ASP A 52 -2.49 9.54 -8.96
C ASP A 52 -1.72 9.30 -10.27
N ILE A 53 -0.51 8.72 -10.18
CA ILE A 53 0.31 8.28 -11.30
C ILE A 53 0.86 6.90 -10.97
N GLU A 54 0.45 5.94 -11.78
CA GLU A 54 0.95 4.58 -11.68
C GLU A 54 2.31 4.46 -12.35
N VAL A 55 3.23 3.79 -11.68
CA VAL A 55 4.58 3.48 -12.14
C VAL A 55 4.81 2.00 -11.89
N GLU A 56 5.03 1.23 -12.95
CA GLU A 56 5.28 -0.21 -12.85
C GLU A 56 6.69 -0.48 -12.29
N LEU A 57 6.81 -1.53 -11.48
CA LEU A 57 8.09 -2.02 -11.01
C LEU A 57 8.72 -2.92 -12.07
N ASN A 58 9.78 -2.45 -12.73
CA ASN A 58 10.48 -3.22 -13.74
C ASN A 58 11.76 -3.86 -13.17
N ARG A 59 12.01 -5.11 -13.57
CA ARG A 59 13.25 -5.81 -13.22
C ARG A 59 14.49 -5.06 -13.70
N GLU A 60 14.44 -4.48 -14.90
CA GLU A 60 15.56 -3.73 -15.46
C GLU A 60 15.88 -2.47 -14.64
N ASP A 61 14.86 -1.74 -14.18
CA ASP A 61 15.05 -0.56 -13.33
C ASP A 61 15.76 -0.97 -12.02
N VAL A 62 15.38 -2.10 -11.42
CA VAL A 62 16.07 -2.65 -10.23
C VAL A 62 17.51 -3.04 -10.54
N LEU A 63 17.76 -3.74 -11.66
CA LEU A 63 19.10 -4.20 -12.04
C LEU A 63 20.06 -3.05 -12.37
N THR A 64 19.53 -1.93 -12.86
CA THR A 64 20.30 -0.74 -13.24
C THR A 64 20.39 0.31 -12.13
N GLY A 65 19.73 0.08 -10.98
CA GLY A 65 19.68 1.04 -9.88
C GLY A 65 18.85 2.30 -10.20
N ARG A 66 17.96 2.20 -11.18
CA ARG A 66 17.09 3.29 -11.61
C ARG A 66 15.83 3.35 -10.73
N ASP A 67 15.52 4.53 -10.21
CA ASP A 67 14.28 4.78 -9.44
C ASP A 67 13.22 5.44 -10.32
N ALA A 68 12.42 4.61 -11.00
CA ALA A 68 11.38 5.07 -11.92
C ALA A 68 10.30 5.93 -11.24
N ALA A 69 9.96 5.64 -9.98
CA ALA A 69 8.95 6.41 -9.24
C ALA A 69 9.47 7.81 -8.89
N MET A 70 10.74 7.90 -8.45
CA MET A 70 11.40 9.18 -8.19
C MET A 70 11.57 10.01 -9.47
N GLU A 71 12.02 9.41 -10.57
CA GLU A 71 12.13 10.10 -11.86
C GLU A 71 10.78 10.66 -12.34
N ALA A 72 9.72 9.86 -12.23
CA ALA A 72 8.37 10.29 -12.54
C ALA A 72 7.96 11.48 -11.66
N ALA A 73 8.19 11.42 -10.35
CA ALA A 73 7.89 12.51 -9.44
C ALA A 73 8.67 13.80 -9.78
N VAL A 74 9.97 13.71 -10.07
CA VAL A 74 10.80 14.85 -10.48
C VAL A 74 10.29 15.47 -11.79
N LYS A 75 9.91 14.64 -12.77
CA LYS A 75 9.34 15.11 -14.04
C LYS A 75 8.05 15.92 -13.84
N LEU A 76 7.22 15.54 -12.88
CA LEU A 76 6.00 16.29 -12.55
C LEU A 76 6.25 17.64 -11.91
N LEU A 77 7.33 17.77 -11.13
CA LEU A 77 7.68 19.01 -10.44
C LEU A 77 8.32 20.03 -11.38
N LYS A 78 8.90 19.58 -12.50
CA LYS A 78 9.54 20.42 -13.51
C LYS A 78 8.55 20.97 -14.55
N ASN A 79 7.31 20.46 -14.56
CA ASN A 79 6.20 20.90 -15.42
C ASN A 79 5.23 21.76 -14.61
#